data_AF-A0A392S9H3-F1
#
_entry.id   AF-A0A392S9H3-F1
#
_cell.length_a   1.000
_cell.length_b   1.000
_cell.length_c   1.000
_cell.angle_alpha   90.00
_cell.angle_beta   90.00
_cell.angle_gamma   90.00
#
_symmetry.space_group_name_H-M   'P 1'
#
loop_
_entity.id
_entity.type
_entity.pdbx_description
1 polymer ?
#
loop_
_entity_poly.entity_id
_entity_poly.type
_entity_poly.pdbx_seq_one_letter_code
_entity_poly.pdbx_strand_id
1 'polypeptide(L)'
;PVARDCYAENSKLVNQTYGTVNTAHFHISSTRNKFIAVGCDTSGALVAYDSGGNNYTAGCVALCNRLNDIVANESCSGTGCCEIPIPQGHVLTKVIYVSA
;
A
#
# COMPACT_ATOMS: atom_id res chain seq x y z
N PRO A 1 -6.43 0.68 -7.88
CA PRO A 1 -5.01 0.56 -8.33
C PRO A 1 -4.31 -0.48 -7.46
N VAL A 2 -3.44 -1.31 -8.03
CA VAL A 2 -2.70 -2.36 -7.29
C VAL A 2 -1.23 -2.25 -7.68
N ALA A 3 -0.34 -2.32 -6.69
CA ALA A 3 1.11 -2.41 -6.83
C ALA A 3 1.57 -3.74 -6.23
N ARG A 4 2.67 -4.31 -6.74
CA ARG A 4 3.24 -5.58 -6.26
C ARG A 4 4.69 -5.73 -6.69
N ASP A 5 5.43 -6.45 -5.88
CA ASP A 5 6.74 -7.01 -6.20
C ASP A 5 6.61 -8.55 -6.33
N CYS A 6 7.31 -9.13 -7.29
CA CYS A 6 7.35 -10.57 -7.53
C CYS A 6 8.79 -11.03 -7.54
N TYR A 7 9.10 -12.06 -6.77
CA TYR A 7 10.45 -12.62 -6.60
C TYR A 7 10.51 -14.05 -7.12
N ALA A 8 11.69 -14.45 -7.61
CA ALA A 8 12.01 -15.85 -7.88
C ALA A 8 12.38 -16.56 -6.57
N GLU A 9 12.46 -17.89 -6.59
CA GLU A 9 12.80 -18.69 -5.40
C GLU A 9 14.16 -18.32 -4.78
N ASN A 10 15.09 -17.79 -5.56
CA ASN A 10 16.39 -17.28 -5.09
C ASN A 10 16.35 -15.82 -4.59
N SER A 11 15.15 -15.33 -4.24
CA SER A 11 14.88 -13.97 -3.77
C SER A 11 15.27 -12.86 -4.75
N LYS A 12 15.49 -13.17 -6.03
CA LYS A 12 15.74 -12.16 -7.06
C LYS A 12 14.42 -11.53 -7.49
N LEU A 13 14.36 -10.20 -7.50
CA LEU A 13 13.22 -9.46 -8.06
C LEU A 13 13.05 -9.80 -9.55
N VAL A 14 11.87 -10.28 -9.91
CA VAL A 14 11.47 -10.66 -11.27
C VAL A 14 10.64 -9.56 -11.90
N ASN A 15 9.70 -9.00 -11.15
CA ASN A 15 8.78 -7.98 -11.64
C ASN A 15 8.38 -7.06 -10.50
N GLN A 16 8.27 -5.76 -10.81
CA GLN A 16 7.74 -4.76 -9.91
C GLN A 16 6.74 -3.90 -10.67
N THR A 17 5.59 -3.64 -10.03
CA THR A 17 4.56 -2.77 -10.57
C THR A 17 4.23 -1.68 -9.57
N TYR A 18 4.29 -0.43 -10.03
CA TYR A 18 3.77 0.71 -9.30
C TYR A 18 2.32 0.95 -9.70
N GLY A 19 1.48 1.28 -8.73
CA GLY A 19 0.08 1.61 -8.99
C GLY A 19 -0.06 3.09 -9.30
N THR A 20 0.15 3.51 -10.54
CA THR A 20 -0.22 4.87 -10.95
C THR A 20 -1.74 4.97 -10.96
N VAL A 21 -2.27 5.99 -10.31
CA VAL A 21 -3.70 6.28 -10.25
C VAL A 21 -3.91 7.75 -10.54
N ASN A 22 -5.06 8.14 -11.06
CA ASN A 22 -5.43 9.55 -11.14
C ASN A 22 -6.88 9.68 -10.69
N THR A 23 -7.08 10.15 -9.46
CA THR A 23 -8.42 10.32 -8.89
C THR A 23 -8.98 11.72 -9.10
N ALA A 24 -8.42 12.54 -10.00
CA ALA A 24 -8.87 13.91 -10.23
C ALA A 24 -10.31 13.98 -10.76
N HIS A 25 -10.71 12.99 -11.56
CA HIS A 25 -12.09 12.89 -12.09
C HIS A 25 -12.93 11.83 -11.39
N PHE A 26 -12.29 10.90 -10.66
CA PHE A 26 -12.94 9.78 -9.98
C PHE A 26 -12.38 9.62 -8.57
N HIS A 27 -13.02 10.29 -7.61
CA HIS A 27 -12.57 10.25 -6.22
C HIS A 27 -12.77 8.86 -5.59
N ILE A 28 -11.75 8.40 -4.85
CA ILE A 28 -11.86 7.22 -4.01
C ILE A 28 -12.47 7.65 -2.66
N SER A 29 -13.57 7.03 -2.28
CA SER A 29 -14.31 7.34 -1.05
C SER A 29 -13.50 6.91 0.18
N SER A 30 -13.00 7.87 0.97
CA SER A 30 -12.23 7.62 2.21
C SER A 30 -13.01 6.89 3.30
N THR A 31 -14.34 6.99 3.27
CA THR A 31 -15.24 6.30 4.21
C THR A 31 -15.60 4.87 3.81
N ARG A 32 -15.38 4.50 2.54
CA ARG A 32 -15.75 3.17 1.99
C ARG A 32 -14.53 2.34 1.59
N ASN A 33 -13.35 2.94 1.57
CA ASN A 33 -12.12 2.30 1.12
C ASN A 33 -10.98 2.63 2.07
N LYS A 34 -10.09 1.67 2.24
CA LYS A 34 -8.81 1.81 2.94
C LYS A 34 -7.67 1.45 1.99
N PHE A 35 -6.50 2.02 2.22
CA PHE A 35 -5.29 1.51 1.58
C PHE A 35 -4.78 0.32 2.41
N ILE A 36 -4.43 -0.78 1.74
CA ILE A 36 -3.98 -2.01 2.37
C ILE A 36 -2.71 -2.48 1.66
N ALA A 37 -1.69 -2.85 2.43
CA ALA A 37 -0.52 -3.57 1.94
C ALA A 37 -0.45 -4.93 2.63
N VAL A 38 -0.16 -5.98 1.87
CA VAL A 38 -0.08 -7.37 2.33
C VAL A 38 1.29 -7.92 1.96
N GLY A 39 1.94 -8.58 2.91
CA GLY A 39 3.26 -9.16 2.74
C GLY A 39 4.02 -9.29 4.06
N CYS A 40 5.21 -9.86 3.99
CA CYS A 40 6.19 -9.88 5.07
C CYS A 40 7.35 -8.97 4.66
N ASP A 41 7.94 -8.25 5.63
CA ASP A 41 8.99 -7.26 5.37
C ASP A 41 8.62 -6.28 4.23
N THR A 42 7.37 -5.83 4.28
CA THR A 42 6.71 -5.08 3.21
C THR A 42 6.33 -3.69 3.68
N SER A 43 6.57 -2.68 2.84
CA SER A 43 6.12 -1.30 3.02
C SER A 43 5.17 -0.91 1.88
N GLY A 44 4.01 -0.37 2.25
CA GLY A 44 3.06 0.22 1.30
C GLY A 44 2.91 1.71 1.55
N ALA A 45 2.86 2.50 0.48
CA ALA A 45 2.61 3.94 0.57
C ALA A 45 1.68 4.43 -0.53
N LEU A 46 0.88 5.45 -0.21
CA LEU A 46 0.11 6.25 -1.16
C LEU A 46 0.70 7.65 -1.23
N VAL A 47 0.71 8.20 -2.44
CA VAL A 47 1.07 9.60 -2.72
C VAL A 47 -0.17 10.29 -3.25
N ALA A 48 -0.47 11.44 -2.66
CA ALA A 48 -1.61 12.26 -3.00
C ALA A 48 -1.25 13.75 -2.95
N TYR A 49 -2.11 14.59 -3.51
CA TYR A 49 -1.97 16.04 -3.46
C TYR A 49 -3.23 16.68 -2.93
N ASP A 50 -3.10 17.69 -2.06
CA ASP A 50 -4.23 18.51 -1.63
C ASP A 50 -4.63 19.54 -2.73
N SER A 51 -5.67 20.32 -2.46
CA SER A 51 -6.13 21.37 -3.38
C SER A 51 -5.11 22.50 -3.60
N GLY A 52 -4.14 22.67 -2.71
CA GLY A 52 -3.04 23.61 -2.84
C GLY A 52 -1.84 23.06 -3.62
N GLY A 53 -1.88 21.79 -4.02
CA GLY A 53 -0.77 21.10 -4.68
C GLY A 53 0.33 20.64 -3.73
N ASN A 54 0.09 20.65 -2.41
CA ASN A 54 1.05 20.10 -1.44
C ASN A 54 1.07 18.58 -1.53
N ASN A 55 2.27 18.00 -1.48
CA ASN A 55 2.43 16.56 -1.47
C ASN A 55 2.04 15.99 -0.10
N TYR A 56 1.14 15.00 -0.13
CA TYR A 56 0.80 14.17 1.00
C TYR A 56 1.24 12.72 0.70
N THR A 57 2.09 12.18 1.57
CA THR A 57 2.50 10.77 1.51
C THR A 57 2.17 10.11 2.84
N ALA A 58 1.45 8.99 2.78
CA ALA A 58 1.17 8.16 3.94
C ALA A 58 1.44 6.70 3.60
N GLY A 59 1.91 5.94 4.57
CA GLY A 59 2.25 4.54 4.38
C GLY A 59 2.16 3.74 5.66
N CYS A 60 2.31 2.44 5.52
CA CYS A 60 2.37 1.49 6.61
C CYS A 60 3.34 0.35 6.27
N VAL A 61 3.73 -0.39 7.31
CA VAL A 61 4.62 -1.55 7.19
C VAL A 61 3.91 -2.81 7.65
N ALA A 62 4.16 -3.90 6.95
CA ALA A 62 3.73 -5.25 7.28
C ALA A 62 4.98 -6.11 7.51
N LEU A 63 5.16 -6.62 8.71
CA LEU A 63 6.32 -7.37 9.17
C LEU A 63 5.90 -8.79 9.58
N CYS A 64 6.83 -9.74 9.56
CA CYS A 64 6.63 -11.05 10.15
C CYS A 64 7.98 -11.67 10.50
N ASN A 65 8.05 -12.57 11.50
CA ASN A 65 9.30 -13.32 11.74
C ASN A 65 9.37 -14.55 10.83
N ARG A 66 8.23 -15.20 10.59
CA ARG A 66 8.05 -16.30 9.64
C ARG A 66 6.73 -16.14 8.91
N LEU A 67 6.65 -16.62 7.68
CA LEU A 67 5.41 -16.61 6.90
C LEU A 67 4.25 -17.32 7.63
N ASN A 68 4.57 -18.34 8.43
CA ASN A 68 3.57 -19.08 9.22
C ASN A 68 3.03 -18.29 10.43
N ASP A 69 3.64 -17.17 10.80
CA ASP A 69 3.15 -16.31 11.88
C ASP A 69 1.97 -15.44 11.41
N ILE A 70 1.70 -15.41 10.10
CA ILE A 70 0.59 -14.66 9.53
C ILE A 70 -0.70 -15.46 9.78
N VAL A 71 -1.51 -14.99 10.72
CA VAL A 71 -2.78 -15.61 11.07
C VAL A 71 -3.90 -15.07 10.18
N ALA A 72 -4.64 -15.97 9.55
CA ALA A 72 -5.82 -15.59 8.78
C ALA A 72 -6.90 -14.98 9.70
N ASN A 73 -7.57 -13.93 9.20
CA ASN A 73 -8.64 -13.20 9.90
C ASN A 73 -8.22 -12.40 11.13
N GLU A 74 -6.92 -12.17 11.37
CA GLU A 74 -6.49 -11.16 12.34
C GLU A 74 -6.64 -9.73 11.78
N SER A 75 -6.57 -8.74 12.69
CA SER A 75 -6.62 -7.33 12.35
C SER A 75 -5.43 -6.92 11.47
N CYS A 76 -5.69 -6.17 10.40
CA CYS A 76 -4.67 -5.72 9.47
C CYS A 76 -3.85 -4.54 9.99
N SER A 77 -2.99 -4.78 10.97
CA SER A 77 -2.37 -3.71 11.77
C SER A 77 -0.87 -3.89 12.02
N GLY A 78 -0.18 -4.68 11.20
CA GLY A 78 1.29 -4.73 11.21
C GLY A 78 1.87 -6.11 10.92
N THR A 79 1.22 -7.20 11.34
CA THR A 79 1.73 -8.56 11.06
C THR A 79 1.13 -9.10 9.77
N GLY A 80 1.95 -9.33 8.74
CA GLY A 80 1.51 -9.88 7.45
C GLY A 80 0.63 -8.95 6.58
N CYS A 81 -0.01 -7.94 7.18
CA CYS A 81 -0.65 -6.86 6.46
C CYS A 81 -0.80 -5.59 7.31
N CYS A 82 -0.97 -4.46 6.63
CA CYS A 82 -1.23 -3.18 7.26
C CYS A 82 -2.26 -2.38 6.46
N GLU A 83 -3.08 -1.60 7.15
CA GLU A 83 -4.05 -0.69 6.53
C GLU A 83 -3.91 0.75 7.05
N ILE A 84 -4.19 1.72 6.19
CA ILE A 84 -4.28 3.14 6.56
C ILE A 84 -5.53 3.77 5.92
N PRO A 85 -6.11 4.81 6.54
CA PRO A 85 -7.17 5.58 5.92
C PRO A 85 -6.69 6.27 4.64
N ILE A 86 -7.59 6.39 3.67
CA ILE A 86 -7.33 7.20 2.47
C ILE A 86 -7.56 8.67 2.82
N PRO A 87 -6.63 9.59 2.50
CA PRO A 87 -6.77 11.01 2.82
C PRO A 87 -7.99 11.62 2.13
N GLN A 88 -8.84 12.29 2.90
CA GLN A 88 -10.00 13.01 2.37
C GLN A 88 -9.56 14.32 1.73
N GLY A 89 -10.19 14.71 0.62
CA GLY A 89 -9.90 15.98 -0.06
C GLY A 89 -8.57 15.99 -0.82
N HIS A 90 -7.97 14.82 -1.07
CA HIS A 90 -6.74 14.69 -1.82
C HIS A 90 -6.94 13.94 -3.14
N VAL A 91 -6.12 14.24 -4.14
CA VAL A 91 -6.02 13.51 -5.40
C VAL A 91 -4.90 12.48 -5.28
N LEU A 92 -5.24 11.19 -5.24
CA LEU A 92 -4.26 10.12 -5.25
C LEU A 92 -3.63 10.03 -6.64
N THR A 93 -2.31 9.89 -6.66
CA THR A 93 -1.52 9.82 -7.90
C THR A 93 -0.68 8.55 -8.00
N LYS A 94 -0.24 8.01 -6.87
CA LYS A 94 0.65 6.85 -6.86
C LYS A 94 0.40 5.95 -5.66
N VAL A 95 0.53 4.66 -5.90
CA VAL A 95 0.66 3.60 -4.90
C VAL A 95 2.03 2.97 -5.09
N ILE A 96 2.78 2.89 -3.99
CA ILE A 96 4.11 2.32 -3.91
C ILE A 96 4.01 1.07 -3.03
N TYR A 97 4.66 0.01 -3.49
CA TYR A 97 4.83 -1.23 -2.76
C TYR A 97 6.30 -1.59 -2.85
N VAL A 98 6.91 -1.90 -1.71
CA VAL A 98 8.29 -2.35 -1.61
C VAL A 98 8.33 -3.49 -0.61
N SER A 99 8.86 -4.64 -1.03
CA SER A 99 9.16 -5.76 -0.14
C SER A 99 10.68 -6.00 -0.09
N ALA A 100 11.20 -6.37 1.08
CA ALA A 100 12.60 -6.69 1.29
C ALA A 100 12.79 -8.17 1.61
#